data_AF-A0A7C5QBE9-F1
#
_entry.id   AF-A0A7C5QBE9-F1
#
_cell.length_a   1.000
_cell.length_b   1.000
_cell.length_c   1.000
_cell.angle_alpha   90.00
_cell.angle_beta   90.00
_cell.angle_gamma   90.00
#
_symmetry.space_group_name_H-M   'P 1'
#
loop_
_entity.id
_entity.type
_entity.pdbx_description
1 polymer ?
#
loop_
_entity_poly.entity_id
_entity_poly.type
_entity_poly.pdbx_seq_one_letter_code
_entity_poly.pdbx_strand_id
1 'polypeptide(L)' 'MKQVLSSCSASISELKKNPTALLNEAEGSPIAILNHNVPTAYLIPAETY' A
#
# COMPACT_ATOMS: atom_id res chain seq x y z
N MET A 1 -6.22 -4.88 -17.44
CA MET A 1 -5.13 -4.63 -16.47
C MET A 1 -5.47 -3.34 -15.74
N LYS A 2 -5.80 -3.38 -14.44
CA LYS A 2 -5.96 -2.14 -13.65
C LYS A 2 -4.56 -1.64 -13.32
N GLN A 3 -4.19 -0.47 -13.85
CA GLN A 3 -2.92 0.16 -13.52
C GLN A 3 -2.88 0.47 -12.02
N VAL A 4 -1.89 -0.08 -11.34
CA VAL A 4 -1.54 0.36 -10.00
C VAL A 4 -0.83 1.70 -10.17
N LEU A 5 -1.45 2.75 -9.63
CA LEU A 5 -0.95 4.14 -9.71
C LEU A 5 0.11 4.46 -8.63
N SER A 6 0.35 3.53 -7.70
CA SER A 6 1.38 3.64 -6.67
C SER A 6 2.63 2.87 -7.07
N SER A 7 3.80 3.45 -6.81
CA SER A 7 5.09 2.79 -6.93
C SER A 7 5.21 1.56 -6.02
N CYS A 8 4.47 1.58 -4.90
CA CYS A 8 4.42 0.51 -3.91
C CYS A 8 3.02 -0.13 -3.88
N SER A 9 2.95 -1.45 -3.84
CA SER A 9 1.71 -2.20 -3.62
C SER A 9 1.91 -3.32 -2.61
N ALA A 10 0.92 -3.53 -1.76
CA ALA A 10 0.94 -4.56 -0.73
C ALA A 10 -0.38 -5.32 -0.69
N SER A 11 -0.33 -6.61 -0.39
CA SER A 11 -1.55 -7.38 -0.15
C SER A 11 -2.15 -7.06 1.20
N ILE A 12 -3.47 -7.19 1.34
CA ILE A 12 -4.15 -7.00 2.64
C ILE A 12 -3.64 -7.96 3.72
N SER A 13 -3.18 -9.15 3.32
CA SER A 13 -2.52 -10.10 4.21
C SER A 13 -1.17 -9.59 4.74
N GLU A 14 -0.39 -8.90 3.91
CA GLU A 14 0.89 -8.32 4.32
C GLU A 14 0.66 -7.12 5.24
N LEU A 15 -0.32 -6.28 4.91
CA LEU A 15 -0.76 -5.17 5.76
C LEU A 15 -1.17 -5.66 7.15
N LYS A 16 -1.93 -6.76 7.23
CA LYS A 16 -2.32 -7.37 8.50
C LYS A 16 -1.15 -8.02 9.23
N LYS A 17 -0.14 -8.52 8.51
CA LYS A 17 0.99 -9.24 9.09
C LYS A 17 1.97 -8.28 9.76
N ASN A 18 2.36 -7.20 9.07
CA ASN A 18 3.31 -6.20 9.57
C ASN A 18 3.10 -4.84 8.88
N PRO A 19 2.17 -4.00 9.38
CA PRO A 19 1.90 -2.70 8.76
C PRO A 19 3.11 -1.75 8.83
N THR A 20 3.91 -1.80 9.89
CA THR A 20 5.11 -0.96 10.06
C THR A 20 6.20 -1.26 9.03
N ALA A 21 6.36 -2.53 8.64
CA ALA A 21 7.34 -2.89 7.62
C ALA A 21 6.99 -2.27 6.26
N LEU A 22 5.70 -2.30 5.90
CA LEU A 22 5.20 -1.67 4.69
C LEU A 22 5.35 -0.15 4.71
N LEU A 23 5.09 0.49 5.85
CA LEU A 23 5.32 1.92 6.03
C LEU A 23 6.80 2.30 5.83
N ASN A 24 7.72 1.50 6.38
CA ASN A 24 9.15 1.70 6.17
C ASN A 24 9.58 1.46 4.72
N GLU A 25 9.11 0.40 4.07
CA GLU A 25 9.43 0.12 2.66
C GLU A 25 8.87 1.16 1.70
N ALA A 26 7.76 1.81 2.06
CA ALA A 26 7.18 2.85 1.25
C ALA A 26 7.96 4.17 1.31
N GLU A 27 8.81 4.37 2.34
CA GLU A 27 9.67 5.56 2.49
C GLU A 27 8.92 6.89 2.25
N GLY A 28 7.69 7.00 2.78
CA GLY A 28 6.87 8.21 2.58
C GLY A 28 6.14 8.28 1.23
N SER A 29 6.10 7.20 0.46
CA SER A 29 5.28 7.06 -0.76
C SER A 29 3.92 6.40 -0.47
N PRO A 30 2.88 6.70 -1.27
CA PRO A 30 1.57 6.05 -1.13
C PRO A 30 1.60 4.59 -1.56
N ILE A 31 0.98 3.71 -0.78
CA ILE A 31 0.94 2.25 -1.00
C ILE A 31 -0.46 1.84 -1.48
N ALA A 32 -0.53 1.13 -2.60
CA ALA A 32 -1.78 0.50 -3.04
C ALA A 32 -2.02 -0.82 -2.29
N ILE A 33 -3.15 -0.94 -1.60
CA ILE A 33 -3.54 -2.17 -0.92
C ILE A 33 -4.40 -3.04 -1.83
N LEU A 34 -3.94 -4.26 -2.08
CA LEU A 34 -4.59 -5.25 -2.91
C LEU A 34 -5.32 -6.29 -2.05
N ASN A 35 -6.58 -6.59 -2.38
CA ASN A 35 -7.33 -7.72 -1.84
C ASN A 35 -7.62 -8.70 -2.99
N HIS A 36 -7.14 -9.94 -2.89
CA HIS A 36 -7.23 -10.93 -3.98
C HIS A 36 -6.78 -10.38 -5.35
N ASN A 37 -5.63 -9.67 -5.39
CA ASN A 37 -5.11 -8.98 -6.58
C ASN A 37 -5.97 -7.83 -7.14
N VAL A 38 -6.98 -7.39 -6.38
CA VAL A 38 -7.80 -6.23 -6.72
C VAL A 38 -7.42 -5.05 -5.83
N PRO A 39 -7.00 -3.89 -6.38
CA PRO A 39 -6.74 -2.70 -5.57
C PRO A 39 -8.03 -2.24 -4.89
N THR A 40 -8.01 -2.22 -3.56
CA THR A 40 -9.17 -1.96 -2.71
C THR A 40 -9.04 -0.70 -1.86
N ALA A 41 -7.81 -0.26 -1.57
CA ALA A 41 -7.53 0.93 -0.76
C ALA A 41 -6.14 1.49 -1.08
N TYR A 42 -5.88 2.71 -0.64
CA TYR A 42 -4.55 3.33 -0.66
C TYR A 42 -4.18 3.75 0.76
N LEU A 43 -2.93 3.48 1.14
CA LEU A 43 -2.33 3.98 2.36
C LEU A 43 -1.48 5.19 1.99
N ILE A 44 -1.88 6.37 2.45
CA ILE A 44 -1.22 7.64 2.14
C ILE A 44 -0.56 8.13 3.43
N PRO A 45 0.72 8.54 3.38
CA PRO A 45 1.42 9.02 4.56
C PRO A 45 0.85 10.38 5.00
N ALA A 46 0.85 10.62 6.31
CA ALA A 46 0.23 11.80 6.90
C ALA A 46 0.87 13.11 6.40
N GLU A 47 2.16 13.12 6.07
CA GLU A 47 2.84 14.29 5.49
C GLU A 47 2.26 14.74 4.13
N THR A 48 1.53 13.87 3.43
CA THR A 48 0.88 14.19 2.16
C THR A 48 -0.51 14.86 2.36
N TYR A 49 -1.03 14.89 3.59
CA TYR A 49 -2.34 15.46 3.95
C TYR A 49 -2.28 16.40 5.16
#